data_AF-A0A947BXK6-F1
#
_entry.id   AF-A0A947BXK6-F1
#
_cell.length_a   1.000
_cell.length_b   1.000
_cell.length_c   1.000
_cell.angle_alpha   90.00
_cell.angle_beta   90.00
_cell.angle_gamma   90.00
#
_symmetry.space_group_name_H-M   'P 1'
#
loop_
_entity.id
_entity.type
_entity.pdbx_description
1 polymer ?
#
loop_
_entity_poly.entity_id
_entity_poly.type
_entity_poly.pdbx_seq_one_letter_code
_entity_poly.pdbx_strand_id
1 'polypeptide(L)'
;MDTLTLIVVIATLGVVVLVAAVLRRNRTMVNKYGDDFSATAIRPPIAVTRNQPPKRTQKFYGVSVRPGTNCCDAVREIVRNRYLQGEAPSLPLPNCDRSDCQCVMKPEDDRRSQIDRRDDAFSAYGEFRSGWHPRRRHERKERRKR
;
A
#
# COMPACT_ATOMS: atom_id res chain seq x y z
N MET A 1 -11.95 -2.02 61.70
CA MET A 1 -11.55 -1.52 60.37
C MET A 1 -10.85 -0.19 60.62
N ASP A 2 -9.53 -0.23 60.78
CA ASP A 2 -8.77 0.93 61.21
C ASP A 2 -8.72 1.95 60.07
N THR A 3 -8.88 3.23 60.37
CA THR A 3 -8.85 4.32 59.38
C THR A 3 -7.58 4.29 58.52
N LEU A 4 -6.46 3.84 59.09
CA LEU A 4 -5.20 3.60 58.37
C LEU A 4 -5.32 2.49 57.31
N THR A 5 -6.02 1.41 57.60
CA THR A 5 -6.24 0.31 56.63
C THR A 5 -7.09 0.77 55.45
N LEU A 6 -8.10 1.62 55.69
CA LEU A 6 -8.92 2.20 54.63
C LEU A 6 -8.12 3.14 53.72
N ILE A 7 -7.25 3.99 54.29
CA ILE A 7 -6.42 4.92 53.50
C ILE A 7 -5.44 4.16 52.61
N VAL A 8 -4.79 3.11 53.14
CA VAL A 8 -3.84 2.29 52.37
C VAL A 8 -4.54 1.55 51.22
N VAL A 9 -5.75 1.03 51.44
CA VAL A 9 -6.54 0.37 50.39
C VAL A 9 -6.94 1.35 49.30
N ILE A 10 -7.38 2.56 49.64
CA ILE A 10 -7.75 3.58 48.65
C ILE A 10 -6.53 4.03 47.83
N ALA A 11 -5.38 4.24 48.49
CA ALA A 11 -4.15 4.64 47.83
C ALA A 11 -3.64 3.57 46.84
N THR A 12 -3.65 2.29 47.24
CA THR A 12 -3.23 1.17 46.38
C THR A 12 -4.15 0.99 45.19
N LEU A 13 -5.47 1.08 45.39
CA LEU A 13 -6.44 1.06 44.28
C LEU A 13 -6.23 2.24 43.32
N GLY A 14 -5.96 3.44 43.85
CA GLY A 14 -5.65 4.63 43.04
C GLY A 14 -4.40 4.45 42.17
N VAL A 15 -3.32 3.90 42.74
CA VAL A 15 -2.07 3.61 42.00
C VAL A 15 -2.31 2.55 40.93
N VAL A 16 -3.04 1.48 41.24
CA VAL A 16 -3.36 0.42 40.27
C VAL A 16 -4.18 0.97 39.10
N VAL A 17 -5.18 1.82 39.38
CA VAL A 17 -5.99 2.48 38.34
C VAL A 17 -5.14 3.43 37.48
N LEU A 18 -4.24 4.19 38.10
CA LEU A 18 -3.35 5.12 37.39
C LEU A 18 -2.38 4.37 36.48
N VAL A 19 -1.74 3.31 36.98
CA VAL A 19 -0.85 2.43 36.19
C VAL A 19 -1.63 1.78 35.05
N ALA A 20 -2.83 1.25 35.31
CA ALA A 20 -3.68 0.67 34.27
C ALA A 20 -4.07 1.70 33.20
N ALA A 21 -4.38 2.95 33.59
CA ALA A 21 -4.71 4.03 32.65
C ALA A 21 -3.51 4.42 31.77
N VAL A 22 -2.31 4.51 32.35
CA VAL A 22 -1.06 4.80 31.62
C VAL A 22 -0.74 3.67 30.64
N LEU A 23 -0.83 2.41 31.08
CA LEU A 23 -0.61 1.24 30.21
C LEU A 23 -1.66 1.14 29.09
N ARG A 24 -2.93 1.45 29.36
CA ARG A 24 -3.98 1.54 28.33
C ARG A 24 -3.68 2.64 27.31
N ARG A 25 -3.20 3.80 27.75
CA ARG A 25 -2.84 4.93 26.87
C ARG A 25 -1.63 4.63 25.99
N ASN A 26 -0.66 3.86 26.47
CA ASN A 26 0.48 3.44 25.64
C ASN A 26 0.10 2.32 24.66
N ARG A 27 -0.85 1.44 25.02
CA ARG A 27 -1.36 0.39 24.14
C ARG A 27 -2.12 0.91 22.91
N THR A 28 -2.78 2.07 22.99
CA THR A 28 -3.48 2.65 21.83
C THR A 28 -2.55 3.15 20.71
N MET A 29 -1.23 3.27 20.96
CA MET A 29 -0.24 3.66 19.95
C MET A 29 0.44 2.46 19.26
N VAL A 30 0.43 1.27 19.87
CA VAL A 30 0.99 0.05 19.27
C VAL A 30 -0.01 -0.63 18.32
N ASN A 31 -1.32 -0.45 18.56
CA ASN A 31 -2.41 -0.95 17.73
C ASN A 31 -2.87 0.03 16.62
N LYS A 32 -1.99 0.91 16.13
CA LYS A 32 -2.30 1.75 14.95
C LYS A 32 -1.56 1.33 13.68
N TYR A 33 -0.71 0.31 13.75
CA TYR A 33 0.07 -0.19 12.61
C TYR A 33 -0.21 -1.66 12.28
N GLY A 34 -1.25 -2.28 12.87
CA GLY A 34 -1.57 -3.71 12.70
C GLY A 34 -2.90 -4.03 11.97
N ASP A 35 -3.68 -3.02 11.57
CA ASP A 35 -5.14 -3.20 11.45
C ASP A 35 -5.69 -2.90 10.05
N ASP A 36 -4.85 -2.53 9.07
CA ASP A 36 -5.30 -2.34 7.67
C ASP A 36 -5.51 -3.67 6.93
N PHE A 37 -5.47 -4.81 7.63
CA PHE A 37 -5.92 -6.11 7.14
C PHE A 37 -6.96 -6.71 8.09
N SER A 38 -8.17 -6.89 7.56
CA SER A 38 -9.34 -7.60 8.14
C SER A 38 -10.34 -6.78 8.94
N ALA A 39 -11.31 -6.18 8.24
CA ALA A 39 -12.72 -6.55 8.43
C ALA A 39 -13.65 -5.77 7.49
N THR A 40 -13.61 -6.03 6.18
CA THR A 40 -14.86 -6.00 5.40
C THR A 40 -14.81 -7.00 4.26
N ALA A 41 -15.80 -7.89 4.26
CA ALA A 41 -16.06 -8.97 3.32
C ALA A 41 -15.04 -10.12 3.31
N ILE A 42 -15.41 -11.20 4.01
CA ILE A 42 -15.29 -12.53 3.40
C ILE A 42 -16.10 -12.43 2.10
N ARG A 43 -15.43 -12.01 1.01
CA ARG A 43 -15.98 -12.18 -0.32
C ARG A 43 -16.16 -13.69 -0.47
N PRO A 44 -17.30 -14.19 -0.97
CA PRO A 44 -17.38 -15.58 -1.40
C PRO A 44 -16.16 -15.85 -2.30
N PRO A 45 -15.60 -17.08 -2.32
CA PRO A 45 -14.49 -17.39 -3.20
C PRO A 45 -14.91 -16.95 -4.60
N ILE A 46 -14.32 -15.85 -5.06
CA ILE A 46 -14.51 -15.39 -6.43
C ILE A 46 -13.96 -16.56 -7.22
N ALA A 47 -14.85 -17.33 -7.83
CA ALA A 47 -14.48 -18.28 -8.84
C ALA A 47 -13.70 -17.45 -9.86
N VAL A 48 -12.38 -17.57 -9.80
CA VAL A 48 -11.48 -16.94 -10.75
C VAL A 48 -11.81 -17.64 -12.06
N THR A 49 -12.75 -17.08 -12.80
CA THR A 49 -12.92 -17.39 -14.20
C THR A 49 -11.57 -17.08 -14.83
N ARG A 50 -10.89 -18.17 -15.21
CA ARG A 50 -9.51 -18.24 -15.67
C ARG A 50 -9.39 -17.62 -17.06
N ASN A 51 -9.77 -16.35 -17.19
CA ASN A 51 -9.65 -15.53 -18.38
C ASN A 51 -8.83 -14.26 -18.07
N GLN A 52 -7.88 -14.36 -17.12
CA GLN A 52 -6.82 -13.35 -17.07
C GLN A 52 -5.80 -13.70 -18.16
N PRO A 53 -5.51 -12.78 -19.11
CA PRO A 53 -4.38 -12.96 -20.01
C PRO A 53 -3.12 -13.15 -19.16
N PRO A 54 -2.16 -13.99 -19.59
CA PRO A 54 -0.95 -14.25 -18.82
C PRO A 54 -0.35 -12.92 -18.39
N LYS A 55 -0.20 -12.74 -17.07
CA LYS A 55 0.34 -11.53 -16.45
C LYS A 55 1.67 -11.27 -17.14
N ARG A 56 1.70 -10.34 -18.10
CA ARG A 56 2.92 -9.93 -18.77
C ARG A 56 3.88 -9.65 -17.62
N THR A 57 4.99 -10.38 -17.55
CA THR A 57 6.04 -10.15 -16.57
C THR A 57 6.42 -8.68 -16.71
N GLN A 58 5.87 -7.84 -15.83
CA GLN A 58 6.08 -6.41 -15.92
C GLN A 58 7.54 -6.21 -15.60
N LYS A 59 8.36 -6.00 -16.64
CA LYS A 59 9.82 -5.88 -16.55
C LYS A 59 10.24 -4.80 -15.55
N PHE A 60 9.34 -3.88 -15.23
CA PHE A 60 9.55 -2.77 -14.32
C PHE A 60 8.44 -2.79 -13.25
N TYR A 61 8.62 -3.59 -12.20
CA TYR A 61 7.80 -3.47 -10.99
C TYR A 61 8.67 -3.05 -9.79
N GLY A 62 8.07 -2.22 -8.94
CA GLY A 62 8.72 -1.67 -7.76
C GLY A 62 8.56 -2.58 -6.54
N VAL A 63 9.55 -2.58 -5.67
CA VAL A 63 9.53 -3.24 -4.36
C VAL A 63 10.00 -2.26 -3.30
N SER A 64 9.41 -2.33 -2.12
CA SER A 64 9.79 -1.55 -0.93
C SER A 64 10.22 -2.48 0.19
N VAL A 65 11.19 -2.05 1.00
CA VAL A 65 11.57 -2.78 2.21
C VAL A 65 10.62 -2.37 3.33
N ARG A 66 10.01 -3.34 4.02
CA ARG A 66 9.16 -3.09 5.20
C ARG A 66 9.86 -3.62 6.46
N PRO A 67 9.97 -2.80 7.52
CA PRO A 67 10.58 -3.21 8.77
C PRO A 67 9.62 -4.14 9.50
N GLY A 68 10.11 -5.29 9.96
CA GLY A 68 9.39 -6.16 10.88
C GLY A 68 9.45 -5.65 12.31
N THR A 69 8.88 -6.43 13.25
CA THR A 69 8.94 -6.07 14.69
C THR A 69 10.37 -6.00 15.20
N ASN A 70 11.23 -6.90 14.70
CA ASN A 70 12.67 -6.92 14.92
C ASN A 70 13.42 -6.49 13.65
N CYS A 71 13.54 -5.17 13.42
CA CYS A 71 14.30 -4.62 12.29
C CYS A 71 15.72 -4.18 12.69
N CYS A 72 16.68 -4.40 11.80
CA CYS A 72 18.05 -3.90 11.92
C CYS A 72 18.13 -2.41 11.53
N ASP A 73 19.18 -1.73 11.99
CA ASP A 73 19.34 -0.29 11.75
C ASP A 73 19.56 0.01 10.26
N ALA A 74 20.24 -0.88 9.54
CA ALA A 74 20.41 -0.79 8.10
C ALA A 74 19.08 -0.73 7.32
N VAL A 75 18.03 -1.42 7.78
CA VAL A 75 16.70 -1.36 7.14
C VAL A 75 15.99 -0.04 7.43
N ARG A 76 16.23 0.58 8.59
CA ARG A 76 15.60 1.87 8.96
C ARG A 76 16.04 3.00 8.04
N GLU A 77 17.26 2.96 7.55
CA GLU A 77 17.79 3.96 6.61
C GLU A 77 17.16 3.81 5.22
N ILE A 78 16.94 2.58 4.75
CA ILE A 78 16.48 2.32 3.37
C ILE A 78 14.96 2.15 3.25
N VAL A 79 14.21 2.10 4.34
CA VAL A 79 12.75 1.86 4.36
C VAL A 79 11.94 2.84 3.49
N ARG A 80 12.46 4.06 3.32
CA ARG A 80 11.79 5.11 2.53
C ARG A 80 12.06 4.99 1.03
N ASN A 81 12.98 4.13 0.63
CA ASN A 81 13.38 3.95 -0.76
C ASN A 81 12.51 2.90 -1.47
N ARG A 82 12.41 3.06 -2.79
CA ARG A 82 11.74 2.11 -3.67
C ARG A 82 12.78 1.59 -4.65
N TYR A 83 12.82 0.28 -4.80
CA TYR A 83 13.77 -0.39 -5.67
C TYR A 83 13.01 -1.02 -6.84
N LEU A 84 13.66 -1.13 -7.97
CA LEU A 84 13.23 -2.07 -9.01
C LEU A 84 13.52 -3.49 -8.51
N GLN A 85 12.69 -4.47 -8.88
CA GLN A 85 12.89 -5.86 -8.46
C GLN A 85 14.34 -6.35 -8.65
N GLY A 86 14.98 -5.99 -9.76
CA GLY A 86 16.35 -6.43 -10.08
C GLY A 86 17.46 -5.62 -9.40
N GLU A 87 17.13 -4.46 -8.82
CA GLU A 87 18.10 -3.57 -8.16
C GLU A 87 17.95 -3.56 -6.63
N ALA A 88 16.94 -4.28 -6.12
CA ALA A 88 16.69 -4.34 -4.71
C ALA A 88 17.78 -5.14 -3.99
N PRO A 89 18.24 -4.67 -2.81
CA PRO A 89 19.18 -5.43 -2.01
C PRO A 89 18.53 -6.75 -1.58
N SER A 90 19.30 -7.84 -1.60
CA SER A 90 18.85 -9.10 -1.04
C SER A 90 18.71 -8.97 0.48
N LEU A 91 17.62 -9.50 1.01
CA LEU A 91 17.48 -9.69 2.46
C LEU A 91 18.05 -11.07 2.84
N PRO A 92 18.76 -11.19 3.97
CA PRO A 92 19.13 -10.13 4.93
C PRO A 92 20.22 -9.18 4.37
N LEU A 93 20.16 -7.90 4.77
CA LEU A 93 21.17 -6.91 4.37
C LEU A 93 22.57 -7.32 4.88
N PRO A 94 23.65 -6.96 4.17
CA PRO A 94 25.02 -7.31 4.58
C PRO A 94 25.39 -6.75 5.96
N ASN A 95 24.81 -5.62 6.35
CA ASN A 95 25.00 -4.99 7.66
C ASN A 95 23.84 -5.31 8.62
N CYS A 96 23.27 -6.51 8.55
CA CYS A 96 22.21 -6.91 9.48
C CYS A 96 22.80 -7.33 10.83
N ASP A 97 22.64 -6.46 11.81
CA ASP A 97 23.07 -6.57 13.20
C ASP A 97 22.17 -7.48 14.07
N ARG A 98 21.13 -8.10 13.50
CA ARG A 98 20.17 -8.95 14.21
C ARG A 98 20.15 -10.40 13.75
N SER A 99 20.07 -11.32 14.72
CA SER A 99 19.96 -12.77 14.50
C SER A 99 18.57 -13.24 14.06
N ASP A 100 17.50 -12.55 14.49
CA ASP A 100 16.10 -12.82 14.09
C ASP A 100 15.51 -11.58 13.40
N CYS A 101 16.00 -11.30 12.19
CA CYS A 101 15.55 -10.15 11.40
C CYS A 101 14.25 -10.48 10.67
N GLN A 102 13.18 -9.71 10.95
CA GLN A 102 11.85 -9.93 10.38
C GLN A 102 11.50 -8.96 9.23
N CYS A 103 12.51 -8.40 8.57
CA CYS A 103 12.30 -7.47 7.46
C CYS A 103 11.80 -8.21 6.22
N VAL A 104 10.88 -7.58 5.48
CA VAL A 104 10.25 -8.19 4.30
C VAL A 104 10.26 -7.25 3.10
N MET A 105 10.36 -7.83 1.91
CA MET A 105 10.19 -7.12 0.65
C MET A 105 8.71 -7.11 0.27
N LYS A 106 8.11 -5.92 0.17
CA LYS A 106 6.73 -5.77 -0.28
C LYS A 106 6.71 -5.30 -1.74
N PRO A 107 6.07 -6.05 -2.65
CA PRO A 107 5.77 -5.53 -3.99
C PRO A 107 4.88 -4.29 -3.87
N GLU A 108 5.25 -3.23 -4.57
CA GLU A 108 4.41 -2.04 -4.71
C GLU A 108 3.66 -2.11 -6.04
N ASP A 109 2.39 -1.72 -6.02
CA ASP A 109 1.58 -1.72 -7.23
C ASP A 109 2.08 -0.65 -8.21
N ASP A 110 1.98 -0.95 -9.52
CA ASP A 110 2.31 0.03 -10.55
C ASP A 110 1.31 1.20 -10.44
N ARG A 111 1.83 2.39 -10.14
CA ARG A 111 1.04 3.62 -10.02
C ARG A 111 0.50 4.10 -11.37
N ARG A 112 0.90 3.51 -12.49
CA ARG A 112 0.30 3.80 -13.79
C ARG A 112 -1.12 3.26 -13.78
N SER A 113 -2.11 4.16 -13.82
CA SER A 113 -3.48 3.78 -14.11
C SER A 113 -3.50 2.98 -15.41
N GLN A 114 -4.31 1.92 -15.47
CA GLN A 114 -4.53 1.20 -16.73
C GLN A 114 -5.19 2.07 -17.80
N ILE A 115 -5.71 3.24 -17.39
CA ILE A 115 -6.21 4.29 -18.26
C ILE A 115 -5.01 5.09 -18.78
N ASP A 116 -4.78 5.04 -20.09
CA ASP A 116 -3.87 5.98 -20.74
C ASP A 116 -4.46 7.38 -20.62
N ARG A 117 -3.71 8.32 -20.02
CA ARG A 117 -4.15 9.73 -19.90
C ARG A 117 -4.42 10.39 -21.26
N ARG A 118 -3.96 9.77 -22.36
CA ARG A 118 -4.26 10.18 -23.74
C ARG A 118 -5.69 9.84 -24.15
N ASP A 119 -6.25 8.76 -23.62
CA ASP A 119 -7.63 8.33 -23.92
C ASP A 119 -8.67 9.25 -23.23
N ASP A 120 -8.36 9.74 -22.03
CA ASP A 120 -9.19 10.74 -21.32
C ASP A 120 -9.18 12.11 -22.03
N ALA A 121 -8.01 12.53 -22.54
CA ALA A 121 -7.87 13.81 -23.24
C ALA A 121 -8.61 13.83 -24.59
N PHE A 122 -8.72 12.68 -25.27
CA PHE A 122 -9.44 12.57 -26.53
C PHE A 122 -10.96 12.63 -26.33
N SER A 123 -11.46 12.13 -25.20
CA SER A 123 -12.90 12.02 -24.93
C SER A 123 -13.55 13.33 -24.47
N ALA A 124 -12.82 14.20 -23.76
CA ALA A 124 -13.38 15.47 -23.26
C ALA A 124 -13.01 16.71 -24.10
N TYR A 125 -11.87 16.71 -24.81
CA TYR A 125 -11.37 17.86 -25.57
C TYR A 125 -11.07 17.57 -27.05
N GLY A 126 -11.04 16.30 -27.47
CA GLY A 126 -10.69 15.90 -28.84
C GLY A 126 -11.77 16.21 -29.88
N GLU A 127 -13.04 16.15 -29.49
CA GLU A 127 -14.19 16.41 -30.37
C GLU A 127 -14.23 17.85 -30.89
N PHE A 128 -13.78 18.82 -30.08
CA PHE A 128 -13.89 20.24 -30.43
C PHE A 128 -12.67 20.78 -31.21
N ARG A 129 -11.48 20.17 -31.07
CA ARG A 129 -10.25 20.63 -31.74
C ARG A 129 -9.88 19.83 -32.98
N SER A 130 -10.23 18.54 -33.04
CA SER A 130 -10.09 17.82 -34.29
C SER A 130 -11.31 18.17 -35.14
N GLY A 131 -11.13 18.93 -36.22
CA GLY A 131 -12.19 19.23 -37.19
C GLY A 131 -12.64 17.97 -37.94
N TRP A 132 -13.11 16.97 -37.20
CA TRP A 132 -13.60 15.69 -37.68
C TRP A 132 -14.97 15.91 -38.28
N HIS A 133 -14.98 16.47 -39.48
CA HIS A 133 -16.16 16.52 -40.33
C HIS A 133 -16.28 15.16 -41.05
N PRO A 134 -17.35 14.37 -40.82
CA PRO A 134 -17.60 13.12 -41.53
C PRO A 134 -17.68 13.30 -43.06
N ARG A 135 -17.93 14.53 -43.53
CA ARG A 135 -18.17 14.86 -44.95
C ARG A 135 -16.96 14.67 -45.87
N ARG A 136 -15.71 14.72 -45.37
CA ARG A 136 -14.52 14.59 -46.25
C ARG A 136 -14.27 13.18 -46.79
N ARG A 137 -14.88 12.14 -46.20
CA ARG A 137 -14.70 10.75 -46.69
C ARG A 137 -15.43 10.51 -48.02
N HIS A 138 -16.52 11.24 -48.29
CA HIS A 138 -17.26 11.11 -49.55
C HIS A 138 -16.55 11.81 -50.73
N GLU A 139 -16.01 13.02 -50.53
CA GLU A 139 -15.31 13.76 -51.60
C GLU A 139 -14.09 13.02 -52.17
N ARG A 140 -13.37 12.26 -51.33
CA ARG A 140 -12.17 11.53 -51.77
C ARG A 140 -12.49 10.34 -52.68
N LYS A 141 -13.72 9.81 -52.64
CA LYS A 141 -14.18 8.73 -53.54
C LYS A 141 -14.60 9.28 -54.91
N GLU A 142 -15.22 10.46 -54.94
CA GLU A 142 -15.66 11.09 -56.20
C GLU A 142 -14.48 11.53 -57.08
N ARG A 143 -13.40 12.04 -56.49
CA ARG A 143 -12.18 12.41 -57.24
C ARG A 143 -11.45 11.24 -57.91
N ARG A 144 -11.71 9.99 -57.49
CA ARG A 144 -11.11 8.80 -58.12
C ARG A 144 -11.88 8.30 -59.35
N LYS A 145 -13.00 8.94 -59.70
CA LYS A 145 -13.86 8.57 -60.83
C LYS A 145 -13.87 9.59 -61.98
N ARG A 146 -13.02 10.63 -61.92
CA ARG A 146 -12.78 11.56 -63.04
C ARG A 146 -11.44 11.30 -63.68
#